data_AF-A0A534Y9L1-F1
#
_entry.id   AF-A0A534Y9L1-F1
#
_cell.length_a   1.000
_cell.length_b   1.000
_cell.length_c   1.000
_cell.angle_alpha   90.00
_cell.angle_beta   90.00
_cell.angle_gamma   90.00
#
_symmetry.space_group_name_H-M   'P 1'
#
loop_
_entity.id
_entity.type
_entity.pdbx_description
1 polymer ?
#
loop_
_entity_poly.entity_id
_entity_poly.type
_entity_poly.pdbx_seq_one_letter_code
_entity_poly.pdbx_strand_id
1 'polypeptide(L)'
;MGFAIAFAALVWVAAAPARQPPCEPLPEVRRAIDEAASPFVAEEDLERALASLRALREKLPADLFVHLRYQDAVFDRGTEGHLKGMLREYQNLAADHPGEILYEYLAGRAHLGRGTSKAVAAMERILARDPRFAPALRTLAEIHGSAMFGDAARERREREAFAALCPSSAIARRPAPLPERSALFDAASATPEQIGLALRADHARLLRIRMFDWYADETRTQELRAVQADSWKAWRLLVEHHRRAGDTARADALLVEMEERLARLRQRRDPAYPLASEIVARLKTRSASAEPDHLR
;
A
#
# COMPACT_ATOMS: atom_id res chain seq x y z
N MET A 1 -50.63 42.67 -53.69
CA MET A 1 -51.02 42.10 -52.39
C MET A 1 -50.17 40.86 -52.16
N GLY A 2 -49.05 40.97 -51.45
CA GLY A 2 -48.14 39.86 -51.17
C GLY A 2 -48.13 39.57 -49.67
N PHE A 3 -48.50 38.35 -49.28
CA PHE A 3 -48.41 37.87 -47.90
C PHE A 3 -47.07 37.15 -47.71
N ALA A 4 -46.20 37.69 -46.85
CA ALA A 4 -45.01 37.02 -46.37
C ALA A 4 -45.38 36.17 -45.16
N ILE A 5 -45.24 34.84 -45.27
CA ILE A 5 -45.43 33.90 -44.17
C ILE A 5 -44.07 33.69 -43.50
N ALA A 6 -43.92 34.18 -42.28
CA ALA A 6 -42.74 33.96 -41.45
C ALA A 6 -42.83 32.58 -40.76
N PHE A 7 -41.98 31.64 -41.20
CA PHE A 7 -41.77 30.37 -40.51
C PHE A 7 -40.84 30.58 -39.30
N ALA A 8 -41.39 30.51 -38.10
CA ALA A 8 -40.61 30.46 -36.86
C ALA A 8 -40.10 29.02 -36.65
N ALA A 9 -38.83 28.77 -36.94
CA ALA A 9 -38.16 27.51 -36.62
C ALA A 9 -37.85 27.48 -35.10
N LEU A 10 -38.62 26.69 -34.35
CA LEU A 10 -38.25 26.32 -32.98
C LEU A 10 -37.06 25.34 -33.03
N VAL A 11 -35.88 25.82 -32.64
CA VAL A 11 -34.71 24.97 -32.40
C VAL A 11 -34.89 24.32 -31.04
N TRP A 12 -35.23 23.04 -31.03
CA TRP A 12 -35.26 22.21 -29.82
C TRP A 12 -33.82 21.83 -29.46
N VAL A 13 -33.22 22.56 -28.51
CA VAL A 13 -31.94 22.16 -27.91
C VAL A 13 -32.23 20.99 -26.98
N ALA A 14 -32.01 19.77 -27.46
CA ALA A 14 -32.03 18.58 -26.62
C ALA A 14 -30.87 18.68 -25.61
N ALA A 15 -31.18 19.08 -24.37
CA ALA A 15 -30.24 18.99 -23.27
C ALA A 15 -29.93 17.50 -23.05
N ALA A 16 -28.75 17.05 -23.45
CA ALA A 16 -28.28 15.71 -23.13
C ALA A 16 -28.35 15.53 -21.60
N PRO A 17 -28.91 14.42 -21.09
CA PRO A 17 -28.98 14.19 -19.66
C PRO A 17 -27.56 14.26 -19.10
N ALA A 18 -27.35 15.14 -18.12
CA ALA A 18 -26.07 15.25 -17.43
C ALA A 18 -25.76 13.87 -16.84
N ARG A 19 -24.75 13.18 -17.40
CA ARG A 19 -24.24 11.93 -16.84
C ARG A 19 -23.88 12.22 -15.38
N GLN A 20 -24.51 11.50 -14.46
CA GLN A 20 -24.14 11.63 -13.05
C GLN A 20 -22.68 11.21 -12.90
N PRO A 21 -21.88 11.95 -12.12
CA PRO A 21 -20.49 11.60 -11.88
C PRO A 21 -20.42 10.21 -11.22
N PRO A 22 -19.47 9.34 -11.63
CA PRO A 22 -19.37 8.01 -11.05
C PRO A 22 -18.80 8.12 -9.63
N CYS A 23 -19.69 8.11 -8.65
CA CYS A 23 -19.34 8.17 -7.22
C CYS A 23 -19.14 6.79 -6.62
N GLU A 24 -20.01 5.85 -6.97
CA GLU A 24 -20.05 4.48 -6.45
C GLU A 24 -20.40 3.48 -7.57
N PRO A 25 -19.93 2.22 -7.50
CA PRO A 25 -20.36 1.18 -8.42
C PRO A 25 -21.82 0.81 -8.20
N LEU A 26 -22.42 0.30 -9.26
CA LEU A 26 -23.74 -0.32 -9.19
C LEU A 26 -23.73 -1.51 -8.22
N PRO A 27 -24.87 -1.82 -7.56
CA PRO A 27 -24.94 -2.91 -6.58
C PRO A 27 -24.45 -4.26 -7.09
N GLU A 28 -24.74 -4.62 -8.35
CA GLU A 28 -24.22 -5.85 -8.95
C GLU A 28 -22.69 -5.83 -9.14
N VAL A 29 -22.13 -4.69 -9.54
CA VAL A 29 -20.68 -4.53 -9.70
C VAL A 29 -19.98 -4.56 -8.34
N ARG A 30 -20.57 -3.92 -7.33
CA ARG A 30 -20.12 -4.01 -5.93
C ARG A 30 -20.01 -5.45 -5.48
N ARG A 31 -21.08 -6.23 -5.65
CA ARG A 31 -21.11 -7.64 -5.25
C ARG A 31 -20.05 -8.46 -5.98
N ALA A 32 -19.92 -8.29 -7.29
CA ALA A 32 -18.91 -8.99 -8.08
C ALA A 32 -17.48 -8.63 -7.65
N ILE A 33 -17.24 -7.35 -7.31
CA ILE A 33 -15.98 -6.89 -6.73
C ILE A 33 -15.71 -7.59 -5.39
N ASP A 34 -16.69 -7.64 -4.50
CA ASP A 34 -16.55 -8.21 -3.17
C ASP A 34 -16.28 -9.73 -3.24
N GLU A 35 -16.95 -10.44 -4.17
CA GLU A 35 -16.70 -11.85 -4.47
C GLU A 35 -15.29 -12.09 -5.04
N ALA A 36 -14.83 -11.23 -5.96
CA ALA A 36 -13.50 -11.34 -6.55
C ALA A 36 -12.37 -10.97 -5.58
N ALA A 37 -12.65 -10.11 -4.60
CA ALA A 37 -11.68 -9.54 -3.67
C ALA A 37 -11.69 -10.18 -2.28
N SER A 38 -12.08 -11.47 -2.19
CA SER A 38 -12.14 -12.26 -0.95
C SER A 38 -11.00 -11.93 0.04
N PRO A 39 -11.27 -11.81 1.35
CA PRO A 39 -10.31 -11.33 2.33
C PRO A 39 -8.99 -12.14 2.30
N PHE A 40 -7.90 -11.39 2.28
CA PHE A 40 -6.54 -11.86 2.08
C PHE A 40 -5.87 -12.25 3.42
N VAL A 41 -5.37 -13.48 3.55
CA VAL A 41 -4.65 -13.94 4.76
C VAL A 41 -3.14 -14.11 4.51
N ALA A 42 -2.73 -14.54 3.30
CA ALA A 42 -1.34 -14.80 2.90
C ALA A 42 -0.92 -14.10 1.58
N GLU A 43 0.35 -14.23 1.17
CA GLU A 43 0.88 -13.67 -0.10
C GLU A 43 0.35 -14.45 -1.31
N GLU A 44 0.21 -15.77 -1.21
CA GLU A 44 -0.42 -16.63 -2.22
C GLU A 44 -1.89 -16.27 -2.46
N ASP A 45 -2.53 -15.61 -1.49
CA ASP A 45 -3.89 -15.09 -1.64
C ASP A 45 -3.92 -13.80 -2.49
N LEU A 46 -2.82 -13.04 -2.55
CA LEU A 46 -2.74 -11.84 -3.37
C LEU A 46 -2.81 -12.18 -4.86
N GLU A 47 -1.98 -13.11 -5.34
CA GLU A 47 -1.96 -13.48 -6.77
C GLU A 47 -3.31 -14.06 -7.21
N ARG A 48 -3.93 -14.90 -6.36
CA ARG A 48 -5.27 -15.43 -6.62
C ARG A 48 -6.31 -14.32 -6.72
N ALA A 49 -6.31 -13.37 -5.79
CA ALA A 49 -7.23 -12.25 -5.81
C ALA A 49 -6.97 -11.30 -6.99
N LEU A 50 -5.71 -11.04 -7.36
CA LEU A 50 -5.36 -10.25 -8.54
C LEU A 50 -5.83 -10.96 -9.83
N ALA A 51 -5.70 -12.28 -9.91
CA ALA A 51 -6.23 -13.07 -11.03
C ALA A 51 -7.76 -12.97 -11.13
N SER A 52 -8.48 -13.12 -10.01
CA SER A 52 -9.94 -12.95 -9.96
C SER A 52 -10.37 -11.54 -10.38
N LEU A 53 -9.67 -10.50 -9.93
CA LEU A 53 -9.94 -9.12 -10.31
C LEU A 53 -9.63 -8.85 -11.79
N ARG A 54 -8.58 -9.45 -12.36
CA ARG A 54 -8.30 -9.39 -13.80
C ARG A 54 -9.41 -10.06 -14.61
N ALA A 55 -9.85 -11.25 -14.22
CA ALA A 55 -10.95 -11.95 -14.87
C ALA A 55 -12.26 -11.15 -14.80
N LEU A 56 -12.51 -10.44 -13.70
CA LEU A 56 -13.66 -9.53 -13.58
C LEU A 56 -13.53 -8.32 -14.52
N ARG A 57 -12.33 -7.75 -14.68
CA ARG A 57 -12.06 -6.66 -15.64
C ARG A 57 -12.27 -7.10 -17.07
N GLU A 58 -11.91 -8.32 -17.44
CA GLU A 58 -12.19 -8.85 -18.78
C GLU A 58 -13.69 -8.93 -19.08
N LYS A 59 -14.50 -9.25 -18.07
CA LYS A 59 -15.97 -9.27 -18.18
C LYS A 59 -16.58 -7.85 -18.19
N LEU A 60 -15.95 -6.90 -17.51
CA LEU A 60 -16.42 -5.53 -17.32
C LEU A 60 -15.31 -4.50 -17.70
N PRO A 61 -14.86 -4.46 -18.96
CA PRO A 61 -13.64 -3.73 -19.37
C PRO A 61 -13.77 -2.20 -19.40
N ALA A 62 -14.99 -1.69 -19.28
CA ALA A 62 -15.29 -0.26 -19.20
C ALA A 62 -15.76 0.16 -17.80
N ASP A 63 -15.81 -0.76 -16.82
CA ASP A 63 -16.25 -0.42 -15.47
C ASP A 63 -15.10 0.18 -14.65
N LEU A 64 -15.22 1.48 -14.36
CA LEU A 64 -14.26 2.24 -13.58
C LEU A 64 -13.93 1.57 -12.23
N PHE A 65 -14.93 1.09 -11.50
CA PHE A 65 -14.75 0.62 -10.13
C PHE A 65 -14.07 -0.74 -10.07
N VAL A 66 -14.28 -1.60 -11.07
CA VAL A 66 -13.52 -2.85 -11.20
C VAL A 66 -12.04 -2.56 -11.42
N HIS A 67 -11.71 -1.62 -12.31
CA HIS A 67 -10.33 -1.19 -12.54
C HIS A 67 -9.70 -0.59 -11.27
N LEU A 68 -10.43 0.28 -10.57
CA LEU A 68 -9.97 0.88 -9.33
C LEU A 68 -9.72 -0.14 -8.24
N ARG A 69 -10.60 -1.13 -8.07
CA ARG A 69 -10.40 -2.19 -7.08
C ARG A 69 -9.13 -2.99 -7.35
N TYR A 70 -8.86 -3.34 -8.62
CA TYR A 70 -7.61 -4.01 -9.00
C TYR A 70 -6.40 -3.15 -8.65
N GLN A 71 -6.41 -1.87 -9.02
CA GLN A 71 -5.32 -0.96 -8.67
C GLN A 71 -5.12 -0.88 -7.15
N ASP A 72 -6.21 -0.83 -6.39
CA ASP A 72 -6.16 -0.78 -4.93
C ASP A 72 -5.59 -2.04 -4.32
N ALA A 73 -5.93 -3.23 -4.84
CA ALA A 73 -5.32 -4.49 -4.39
C ALA A 73 -3.79 -4.47 -4.61
N VAL A 74 -3.34 -3.96 -5.76
CA VAL A 74 -1.91 -3.78 -6.05
C VAL A 74 -1.29 -2.73 -5.13
N PHE A 75 -1.95 -1.61 -4.87
CA PHE A 75 -1.42 -0.58 -3.97
C PHE A 75 -1.34 -1.05 -2.52
N ASP A 76 -2.28 -1.87 -2.07
CA ASP A 76 -2.34 -2.29 -0.69
C ASP A 76 -1.31 -3.38 -0.35
N ARG A 77 -1.06 -4.31 -1.28
CA ARG A 77 -0.24 -5.50 -0.99
C ARG A 77 0.73 -5.90 -2.11
N GLY A 78 0.70 -5.25 -3.26
CA GLY A 78 1.57 -5.56 -4.39
C GLY A 78 3.04 -5.31 -4.12
N THR A 79 3.89 -6.16 -4.71
CA THR A 79 5.35 -5.98 -4.75
C THR A 79 5.79 -4.98 -5.83
N GLU A 80 7.08 -4.67 -5.91
CA GLU A 80 7.61 -3.77 -6.94
C GLU A 80 7.30 -4.27 -8.37
N GLY A 81 7.35 -5.59 -8.58
CA GLY A 81 6.97 -6.19 -9.86
C GLY A 81 5.51 -5.89 -10.21
N HIS A 82 4.61 -6.01 -9.25
CA HIS A 82 3.19 -5.72 -9.42
C HIS A 82 2.92 -4.27 -9.80
N LEU A 83 3.54 -3.31 -9.10
CA LEU A 83 3.37 -1.88 -9.42
C LEU A 83 3.87 -1.54 -10.83
N LYS A 84 5.05 -2.04 -11.21
CA LYS A 84 5.59 -1.84 -12.56
C LYS A 84 4.72 -2.48 -13.64
N GLY A 85 4.23 -3.69 -13.38
CA GLY A 85 3.33 -4.41 -14.27
C GLY A 85 2.03 -3.65 -14.48
N MET A 86 1.37 -3.26 -13.39
CA MET A 86 0.13 -2.47 -13.43
C MET A 86 0.32 -1.13 -14.14
N LEU A 87 1.42 -0.41 -13.89
CA LEU A 87 1.69 0.85 -14.58
C LEU A 87 1.77 0.67 -16.10
N ARG A 88 2.53 -0.34 -16.55
CA ARG A 88 2.64 -0.66 -17.99
C ARG A 88 1.29 -1.04 -18.58
N GLU A 89 0.54 -1.87 -17.87
CA GLU A 89 -0.78 -2.33 -18.27
C GLU A 89 -1.73 -1.15 -18.55
N TYR A 90 -1.82 -0.20 -17.62
CA TYR A 90 -2.70 0.95 -17.78
C TYR A 90 -2.17 1.99 -18.78
N GLN A 91 -0.86 2.11 -18.97
CA GLN A 91 -0.29 2.92 -20.04
C GLN A 91 -0.67 2.39 -21.42
N ASN A 92 -0.59 1.07 -21.62
CA ASN A 92 -1.02 0.44 -22.86
C ASN A 92 -2.52 0.63 -23.07
N LEU A 93 -3.33 0.41 -22.02
CA LEU A 93 -4.77 0.58 -22.11
C LEU A 93 -5.18 2.02 -22.48
N ALA A 94 -4.49 3.03 -21.95
CA ALA A 94 -4.73 4.42 -22.36
C ALA A 94 -4.28 4.72 -23.80
N ALA A 95 -3.24 4.04 -24.29
CA ALA A 95 -2.80 4.17 -25.67
C ALA A 95 -3.79 3.54 -26.66
N ASP A 96 -4.41 2.41 -26.28
CA ASP A 96 -5.44 1.73 -27.07
C ASP A 96 -6.76 2.51 -27.12
N HIS A 97 -6.99 3.41 -26.15
CA HIS A 97 -8.20 4.21 -26.00
C HIS A 97 -7.90 5.73 -25.97
N PRO A 98 -7.39 6.31 -27.06
CA PRO A 98 -6.94 7.70 -27.07
C PRO A 98 -8.09 8.70 -26.86
N GLY A 99 -7.88 9.66 -25.95
CA GLY A 99 -8.82 10.76 -25.68
C GLY A 99 -9.96 10.39 -24.72
N GLU A 100 -10.09 9.12 -24.35
CA GLU A 100 -11.09 8.65 -23.39
C GLU A 100 -10.64 8.94 -21.95
N ILE A 101 -11.36 9.84 -21.27
CA ILE A 101 -11.02 10.31 -19.90
C ILE A 101 -10.88 9.15 -18.90
N LEU A 102 -11.69 8.09 -19.05
CA LEU A 102 -11.62 6.91 -18.19
C LEU A 102 -10.21 6.29 -18.20
N TYR A 103 -9.68 5.99 -19.38
CA TYR A 103 -8.39 5.30 -19.50
C TYR A 103 -7.21 6.23 -19.21
N GLU A 104 -7.33 7.52 -19.56
CA GLU A 104 -6.38 8.55 -19.11
C GLU A 104 -6.32 8.65 -17.58
N TYR A 105 -7.48 8.62 -16.90
CA TYR A 105 -7.55 8.61 -15.44
C TYR A 105 -6.89 7.38 -14.86
N LEU A 106 -7.20 6.19 -15.39
CA LEU A 106 -6.65 4.93 -14.89
C LEU A 106 -5.13 4.87 -15.06
N ALA A 107 -4.60 5.33 -16.19
CA ALA A 107 -3.15 5.45 -16.42
C ALA A 107 -2.50 6.48 -15.51
N GLY A 108 -3.11 7.66 -15.35
CA GLY A 108 -2.65 8.69 -14.44
C GLY A 108 -2.59 8.20 -12.99
N ARG A 109 -3.65 7.50 -12.55
CA ARG A 109 -3.74 6.92 -11.22
C ARG A 109 -2.74 5.79 -10.98
N ALA A 110 -2.35 5.03 -12.01
CA ALA A 110 -1.33 3.99 -11.87
C ALA A 110 0.06 4.55 -11.46
N HIS A 111 0.28 5.86 -11.57
CA HIS A 111 1.50 6.52 -11.08
C HIS A 111 1.54 6.77 -9.56
N LEU A 112 0.43 6.57 -8.82
CA LEU A 112 0.44 6.75 -7.37
C LEU A 112 1.51 5.87 -6.71
N GLY A 113 2.27 6.45 -5.80
CA GLY A 113 3.34 5.78 -5.06
C GLY A 113 4.70 5.75 -5.75
N ARG A 114 4.84 5.91 -7.07
CA ARG A 114 6.16 5.89 -7.76
C ARG A 114 6.37 7.02 -8.76
N GLY A 115 5.56 8.05 -8.63
CA GLY A 115 5.49 9.15 -9.57
C GLY A 115 4.24 9.97 -9.31
N THR A 116 3.89 10.18 -8.04
CA THR A 116 2.65 10.82 -7.64
C THR A 116 2.51 12.21 -8.25
N SER A 117 3.60 12.94 -8.50
CA SER A 117 3.57 14.18 -9.28
C SER A 117 3.01 14.02 -10.70
N LYS A 118 3.28 12.89 -11.36
CA LYS A 118 2.67 12.55 -12.67
C LYS A 118 1.18 12.23 -12.53
N ALA A 119 0.78 11.60 -11.42
CA ALA A 119 -0.63 11.39 -11.12
C ALA A 119 -1.34 12.74 -10.93
N VAL A 120 -0.78 13.67 -10.14
CA VAL A 120 -1.29 15.04 -9.98
C VAL A 120 -1.48 15.71 -11.33
N ALA A 121 -0.43 15.77 -12.16
CA ALA A 121 -0.50 16.38 -13.47
C ALA A 121 -1.55 15.73 -14.39
N ALA A 122 -1.74 14.41 -14.29
CA ALA A 122 -2.79 13.72 -15.05
C ALA A 122 -4.20 14.13 -14.57
N MET A 123 -4.43 14.16 -13.26
CA MET A 123 -5.71 14.58 -12.69
C MET A 123 -6.04 16.04 -13.03
N GLU A 124 -5.06 16.94 -12.93
CA GLU A 124 -5.23 18.36 -13.30
C GLU A 124 -5.60 18.52 -14.79
N ARG A 125 -4.96 17.78 -15.69
CA ARG A 125 -5.34 17.78 -17.13
C ARG A 125 -6.76 17.26 -17.37
N ILE A 126 -7.16 16.21 -16.65
CA ILE A 126 -8.51 15.67 -16.73
C ILE A 126 -9.53 16.71 -16.27
N LEU A 127 -9.29 17.36 -15.13
CA LEU A 127 -10.19 18.38 -14.58
C LEU A 127 -10.25 19.67 -15.41
N ALA A 128 -9.19 19.98 -16.17
CA ALA A 128 -9.24 21.08 -17.15
C ALA A 128 -10.20 20.80 -18.31
N ARG A 129 -10.41 19.52 -18.66
CA ARG A 129 -11.34 19.08 -19.73
C ARG A 129 -12.73 18.78 -19.20
N ASP A 130 -12.81 18.15 -18.03
CA ASP A 130 -14.04 17.80 -17.34
C ASP A 130 -13.91 18.15 -15.84
N PRO A 131 -14.29 19.39 -15.45
CA PRO A 131 -14.24 19.83 -14.05
C PRO A 131 -15.13 19.02 -13.10
N ARG A 132 -16.08 18.23 -13.64
CA ARG A 132 -17.03 17.43 -12.86
C ARG A 132 -16.60 15.96 -12.76
N PHE A 133 -15.40 15.61 -13.22
CA PHE A 133 -14.88 14.25 -13.13
C PHE A 133 -14.46 13.92 -11.68
N ALA A 134 -15.46 13.51 -10.87
CA ALA A 134 -15.31 13.23 -9.44
C ALA A 134 -14.14 12.28 -9.08
N PRO A 135 -13.81 11.23 -9.85
CA PRO A 135 -12.67 10.37 -9.52
C PRO A 135 -11.33 11.10 -9.47
N ALA A 136 -11.12 12.13 -10.31
CA ALA A 136 -9.90 12.93 -10.29
C ALA A 136 -9.84 13.85 -9.07
N LEU A 137 -10.96 14.48 -8.69
CA LEU A 137 -11.07 15.27 -7.46
C LEU A 137 -10.76 14.42 -6.22
N ARG A 138 -11.33 13.21 -6.15
CA ARG A 138 -11.03 12.24 -5.08
C ARG A 138 -9.53 11.93 -5.03
N THR A 139 -8.92 11.61 -6.16
CA THR A 139 -7.50 11.23 -6.21
C THR A 139 -6.58 12.40 -5.85
N LEU A 140 -6.89 13.64 -6.25
CA LEU A 140 -6.11 14.80 -5.80
C LEU A 140 -6.25 15.03 -4.29
N ALA A 141 -7.47 14.94 -3.75
CA ALA A 141 -7.68 15.06 -2.32
C ALA A 141 -6.93 13.98 -1.51
N GLU A 142 -6.85 12.74 -2.02
CA GLU A 142 -6.03 11.67 -1.44
C GLU A 142 -4.54 12.04 -1.42
N ILE A 143 -4.02 12.60 -2.52
CA ILE A 143 -2.62 12.99 -2.65
C ILE A 143 -2.29 14.17 -1.74
N HIS A 144 -3.07 15.26 -1.81
CA HIS A 144 -2.81 16.48 -1.04
C HIS A 144 -3.11 16.33 0.47
N GLY A 145 -3.83 15.28 0.86
CA GLY A 145 -3.97 14.86 2.26
C GLY A 145 -2.84 13.96 2.79
N SER A 146 -1.90 13.56 1.93
CA SER A 146 -0.75 12.75 2.33
C SER A 146 0.37 13.60 2.95
N ALA A 147 1.23 12.98 3.76
CA ALA A 147 2.32 13.70 4.44
C ALA A 147 3.32 14.34 3.46
N MET A 148 3.66 13.65 2.37
CA MET A 148 4.69 14.09 1.41
C MET A 148 4.21 15.10 0.38
N PHE A 149 2.92 15.06 0.03
CA PHE A 149 2.33 15.94 -0.97
C PHE A 149 1.34 16.93 -0.34
N GLY A 150 1.46 17.13 0.98
CA GLY A 150 0.52 17.87 1.78
C GLY A 150 0.28 19.30 1.29
N ASP A 151 -0.97 19.61 0.94
CA ASP A 151 -1.45 20.97 0.70
C ASP A 151 -2.89 21.07 1.24
N ALA A 152 -3.01 21.51 2.49
CA ALA A 152 -4.30 21.56 3.18
C ALA A 152 -5.34 22.45 2.49
N ALA A 153 -4.88 23.47 1.74
CA ALA A 153 -5.78 24.35 1.01
C ALA A 153 -6.30 23.67 -0.27
N ARG A 154 -5.43 22.99 -1.03
CA ARG A 154 -5.83 22.18 -2.19
C ARG A 154 -6.71 21.01 -1.79
N GLU A 155 -6.30 20.25 -0.78
CA GLU A 155 -7.06 19.11 -0.27
C GLU A 155 -8.49 19.54 0.09
N ARG A 156 -8.65 20.62 0.86
CA ARG A 156 -9.97 21.15 1.23
C ARG A 156 -10.83 21.45 0.00
N ARG A 157 -10.29 22.19 -0.98
CA ARG A 157 -11.02 22.54 -2.21
C ARG A 157 -11.45 21.31 -2.99
N GLU A 158 -10.58 20.32 -3.13
CA GLU A 158 -10.86 19.09 -3.86
C GLU A 158 -11.89 18.22 -3.15
N ARG A 159 -11.83 18.14 -1.81
CA ARG A 159 -12.83 17.45 -0.98
C ARG A 159 -14.20 18.12 -1.06
N GLU A 160 -14.25 19.45 -0.98
CA GLU A 160 -15.51 20.21 -1.10
C GLU A 160 -16.14 20.02 -2.49
N ALA A 161 -15.33 20.13 -3.56
CA ALA A 161 -15.78 19.90 -4.92
C ALA A 161 -16.25 18.45 -5.13
N PHE A 162 -15.54 17.46 -4.57
CA PHE A 162 -15.96 16.07 -4.62
C PHE A 162 -17.28 15.84 -3.86
N ALA A 163 -17.42 16.36 -2.64
CA ALA A 163 -18.62 16.21 -1.82
C ALA A 163 -19.87 16.83 -2.48
N ALA A 164 -19.70 17.92 -3.23
CA ALA A 164 -20.77 18.52 -4.02
C ALA A 164 -21.28 17.61 -5.15
N LEU A 165 -20.42 16.71 -5.66
CA LEU A 165 -20.76 15.74 -6.71
C LEU A 165 -21.19 14.39 -6.14
N CYS A 166 -20.60 13.98 -5.03
CA CYS A 166 -20.70 12.66 -4.42
C CYS A 166 -20.93 12.76 -2.89
N PRO A 167 -22.09 13.26 -2.43
CA PRO A 167 -22.31 13.59 -1.01
C PRO A 167 -22.35 12.38 -0.08
N SER A 168 -22.65 11.18 -0.59
CA SER A 168 -22.65 9.93 0.18
C SER A 168 -21.29 9.23 0.24
N SER A 169 -20.34 9.65 -0.60
CA SER A 169 -19.10 8.92 -0.79
C SER A 169 -17.97 9.49 0.08
N ALA A 170 -17.22 8.59 0.71
CA ALA A 170 -16.04 8.95 1.48
C ALA A 170 -14.77 8.91 0.62
N ILE A 171 -13.84 9.81 0.92
CA ILE A 171 -12.49 9.79 0.36
C ILE A 171 -11.60 9.03 1.34
N ALA A 172 -10.97 7.95 0.89
CA ALA A 172 -10.07 7.16 1.72
C ALA A 172 -8.83 7.98 2.13
N ARG A 173 -8.30 7.75 3.32
CA ARG A 173 -6.98 8.30 3.68
C ARG A 173 -5.89 7.45 3.05
N ARG A 174 -4.96 8.10 2.36
CA ARG A 174 -3.88 7.44 1.62
C ARG A 174 -2.51 8.06 1.96
N PRO A 175 -1.45 7.23 2.16
CA PRO A 175 -1.49 5.77 2.26
C PRO A 175 -2.33 5.34 3.45
N ALA A 176 -2.89 4.12 3.39
CA ALA A 176 -3.43 3.51 4.60
C ALA A 176 -2.32 3.49 5.69
N PRO A 177 -2.69 3.64 6.97
CA PRO A 177 -1.75 3.46 8.06
C PRO A 177 -0.97 2.16 7.89
N LEU A 178 0.31 2.20 8.24
CA LEU A 178 1.10 0.98 8.24
C LEU A 178 0.50 0.01 9.26
N PRO A 179 0.47 -1.31 8.95
CA PRO A 179 0.12 -2.30 9.95
C PRO A 179 0.92 -2.10 11.23
N GLU A 180 0.30 -2.36 12.38
CA GLU A 180 1.01 -2.30 13.66
C GLU A 180 2.17 -3.30 13.70
N ARG A 181 3.24 -2.91 14.38
CA ARG A 181 4.38 -3.80 14.62
C ARG A 181 3.94 -4.94 15.53
N SER A 182 4.53 -6.12 15.33
CA SER A 182 4.20 -7.26 16.17
C SER A 182 4.67 -7.02 17.61
N ALA A 183 3.72 -7.04 18.57
CA ALA A 183 4.04 -7.02 20.00
C ALA A 183 4.85 -8.26 20.46
N LEU A 184 4.95 -9.29 19.60
CA LEU A 184 5.68 -10.52 19.87
C LEU A 184 7.16 -10.27 20.18
N PHE A 185 7.78 -9.25 19.57
CA PHE A 185 9.21 -8.99 19.78
C PHE A 185 9.54 -8.49 21.19
N ASP A 186 8.54 -7.98 21.91
CA ASP A 186 8.64 -7.57 23.31
C ASP A 186 8.14 -8.66 24.28
N ALA A 187 7.69 -9.81 23.77
CA ALA A 187 7.26 -10.93 24.60
C ALA A 187 8.43 -11.61 25.32
N ALA A 188 8.12 -12.25 26.44
CA ALA A 188 9.09 -13.06 27.20
C ALA A 188 9.49 -14.35 26.45
N SER A 189 8.58 -14.88 25.62
CA SER A 189 8.78 -16.12 24.86
C SER A 189 7.84 -16.17 23.66
N ALA A 190 8.26 -16.87 22.60
CA ALA A 190 7.48 -17.15 21.41
C ALA A 190 7.99 -18.44 20.75
N THR A 191 7.16 -19.10 19.94
CA THR A 191 7.60 -20.22 19.10
C THR A 191 8.30 -19.73 17.83
N PRO A 192 9.16 -20.55 17.19
CA PRO A 192 9.78 -20.21 15.91
C PRO A 192 8.76 -19.84 14.82
N GLU A 193 7.60 -20.50 14.77
CA GLU A 193 6.53 -20.21 13.82
C GLU A 193 5.95 -18.82 14.04
N GLN A 194 5.67 -18.46 15.30
CA GLN A 194 5.16 -17.14 15.66
C GLN A 194 6.18 -16.03 15.32
N ILE A 195 7.47 -16.28 15.61
CA ILE A 195 8.56 -15.36 15.27
C ILE A 195 8.66 -15.20 13.75
N GLY A 196 8.60 -16.29 12.99
CA GLY A 196 8.64 -16.26 11.53
C GLY A 196 7.46 -15.50 10.93
N LEU A 197 6.25 -15.66 11.47
CA LEU A 197 5.07 -14.89 11.04
C LEU A 197 5.24 -13.39 11.32
N ALA A 198 5.72 -13.03 12.51
CA ALA A 198 5.97 -11.64 12.88
C ALA A 198 7.03 -10.98 11.98
N LEU A 199 8.12 -11.69 11.68
CA LEU A 199 9.17 -11.19 10.77
C LEU A 199 8.65 -10.99 9.34
N ARG A 200 7.80 -11.88 8.83
CA ARG A 200 7.16 -11.70 7.52
C ARG A 200 6.25 -10.48 7.48
N ALA A 201 5.46 -10.26 8.54
CA ALA A 201 4.61 -9.09 8.65
C ALA A 201 5.43 -7.78 8.65
N ASP A 202 6.52 -7.72 9.42
CA ASP A 202 7.43 -6.58 9.43
C ASP A 202 8.15 -6.36 8.09
N HIS A 203 8.51 -7.44 7.40
CA HIS A 203 9.10 -7.34 6.07
C HIS A 203 8.12 -6.75 5.04
N ALA A 204 6.87 -7.24 5.02
CA ALA A 204 5.81 -6.69 4.18
C ALA A 204 5.57 -5.20 4.47
N ARG A 205 5.62 -4.81 5.75
CA ARG A 205 5.55 -3.42 6.20
C ARG A 205 6.68 -2.56 5.61
N LEU A 206 7.93 -3.03 5.63
CA LEU A 206 9.06 -2.31 5.02
C LEU A 206 8.95 -2.16 3.51
N LEU A 207 8.52 -3.21 2.80
CA LEU A 207 8.36 -3.16 1.35
C LEU A 207 7.39 -2.05 0.96
N ARG A 208 6.27 -1.92 1.68
CA ARG A 208 5.31 -0.83 1.48
C ARG A 208 5.94 0.55 1.67
N ILE A 209 6.75 0.75 2.70
CA ILE A 209 7.36 2.05 3.00
C ILE A 209 8.40 2.45 1.95
N ARG A 210 9.20 1.47 1.48
CA ARG A 210 10.25 1.70 0.47
C ARG A 210 9.69 1.99 -0.91
N MET A 211 8.55 1.39 -1.24
CA MET A 211 8.02 1.44 -2.60
C MET A 211 7.19 2.69 -2.90
N PHE A 212 6.65 3.36 -1.88
CA PHE A 212 5.73 4.50 -2.04
C PHE A 212 6.41 5.85 -1.74
N ASP A 213 6.28 6.80 -2.67
CA ASP A 213 6.73 8.18 -2.57
C ASP A 213 5.93 9.04 -1.58
N TRP A 214 4.93 8.45 -0.92
CA TRP A 214 4.08 9.10 0.07
C TRP A 214 4.66 9.15 1.49
N TYR A 215 5.72 8.39 1.75
CA TYR A 215 6.41 8.40 3.04
C TYR A 215 7.63 9.32 2.99
N ALA A 216 7.80 10.15 4.02
CA ALA A 216 8.97 11.00 4.20
C ALA A 216 10.24 10.17 4.44
N ASP A 217 11.39 10.68 4.03
CA ASP A 217 12.67 9.98 4.17
C ASP A 217 13.02 9.71 5.64
N GLU A 218 12.63 10.61 6.54
CA GLU A 218 12.74 10.43 7.98
C GLU A 218 11.89 9.24 8.45
N THR A 219 10.64 9.16 7.99
CA THR A 219 9.75 8.02 8.28
C THR A 219 10.36 6.73 7.75
N ARG A 220 10.82 6.69 6.49
CA ARG A 220 11.46 5.49 5.93
C ARG A 220 12.66 5.04 6.74
N THR A 221 13.49 6.00 7.16
CA THR A 221 14.70 5.75 7.96
C THR A 221 14.35 5.21 9.35
N GLN A 222 13.38 5.82 10.03
CA GLN A 222 12.92 5.39 11.35
C GLN A 222 12.37 3.96 11.31
N GLU A 223 11.57 3.67 10.29
CA GLU A 223 10.88 2.39 10.15
C GLU A 223 11.86 1.27 9.78
N LEU A 224 12.87 1.58 8.96
CA LEU A 224 13.97 0.64 8.68
C LEU A 224 14.76 0.30 9.95
N ARG A 225 15.10 1.31 10.77
CA ARG A 225 15.80 1.10 12.05
C ARG A 225 14.96 0.26 13.01
N ALA A 226 13.66 0.51 13.07
CA ALA A 226 12.73 -0.24 13.92
C ALA A 226 12.73 -1.74 13.56
N VAL A 227 12.65 -2.09 12.28
CA VAL A 227 12.65 -3.49 11.84
C VAL A 227 14.01 -4.17 12.02
N GLN A 228 15.11 -3.42 11.87
CA GLN A 228 16.43 -3.93 12.23
C GLN A 228 16.49 -4.28 13.73
N ALA A 229 15.97 -3.41 14.59
CA ALA A 229 15.88 -3.67 16.03
C ALA A 229 15.02 -4.91 16.35
N ASP A 230 13.86 -5.04 15.71
CA ASP A 230 12.97 -6.19 15.89
C ASP A 230 13.58 -7.50 15.41
N SER A 231 14.40 -7.46 14.36
CA SER A 231 15.18 -8.61 13.91
C SER A 231 16.13 -9.09 15.02
N TRP A 232 16.82 -8.20 15.73
CA TRP A 232 17.68 -8.61 16.85
C TRP A 232 16.89 -9.20 18.02
N LYS A 233 15.69 -8.66 18.31
CA LYS A 233 14.79 -9.21 19.33
C LYS A 233 14.26 -10.60 18.94
N ALA A 234 13.93 -10.80 17.68
CA ALA A 234 13.51 -12.10 17.14
C ALA A 234 14.59 -13.17 17.32
N TRP A 235 15.84 -12.81 17.04
CA TRP A 235 16.98 -13.70 17.22
C TRP A 235 17.21 -14.09 18.67
N ARG A 236 17.08 -13.12 19.60
CA ARG A 236 17.07 -13.40 21.04
C ARG A 236 16.02 -14.45 21.38
N LEU A 237 14.79 -14.28 20.91
CA LEU A 237 13.69 -15.20 21.18
C LEU A 237 13.98 -16.61 20.64
N LEU A 238 14.59 -16.73 19.46
CA LEU A 238 15.00 -18.02 18.88
C LEU A 238 16.07 -18.71 19.74
N VAL A 239 17.13 -17.99 20.13
CA VAL A 239 18.18 -18.53 21.01
C VAL A 239 17.59 -19.00 22.35
N GLU A 240 16.75 -18.18 22.97
CA GLU A 240 16.08 -18.53 24.23
C GLU A 240 15.13 -19.71 24.07
N HIS A 241 14.43 -19.83 22.94
CA HIS A 241 13.57 -20.96 22.63
C HIS A 241 14.39 -22.27 22.56
N HIS A 242 15.46 -22.30 21.75
CA HIS A 242 16.30 -23.50 21.62
C HIS A 242 16.93 -23.92 22.93
N ARG A 243 17.39 -22.97 23.76
CA ARG A 243 17.89 -23.28 25.11
C ARG A 243 16.83 -23.91 26.02
N ARG A 244 15.61 -23.35 26.04
CA ARG A 244 14.49 -23.92 26.82
C ARG A 244 14.10 -25.32 26.34
N ALA A 245 14.27 -25.60 25.05
CA ALA A 245 14.02 -26.91 24.44
C ALA A 245 15.17 -27.92 24.65
N GLY A 246 16.29 -27.51 25.25
CA GLY A 246 17.48 -28.35 25.43
C GLY A 246 18.37 -28.47 24.19
N ASP A 247 18.06 -27.76 23.10
CA ASP A 247 18.84 -27.75 21.86
C ASP A 247 19.95 -26.70 21.93
N THR A 248 20.95 -26.97 22.78
CA THR A 248 22.08 -26.06 23.04
C THR A 248 22.93 -25.82 21.79
N ALA A 249 23.16 -26.86 20.99
CA ALA A 249 23.93 -26.77 19.75
C ALA A 249 23.32 -25.75 18.78
N ARG A 250 21.99 -25.77 18.60
CA ARG A 250 21.32 -24.79 17.73
C ARG A 250 21.33 -23.38 18.31
N ALA A 251 21.15 -23.25 19.62
CA ALA A 251 21.24 -21.96 20.30
C ALA A 251 22.62 -21.31 20.15
N ASP A 252 23.70 -22.10 20.31
CA ASP A 252 25.06 -21.62 20.20
C ASP A 252 25.43 -21.28 18.75
N ALA A 253 24.99 -22.08 17.78
CA ALA A 253 25.15 -21.77 16.36
C ALA A 253 24.48 -20.42 15.98
N LEU A 254 23.26 -20.17 16.48
CA LEU A 254 22.59 -18.88 16.29
C LEU A 254 23.36 -17.74 16.95
N LEU A 255 23.87 -17.93 18.17
CA LEU A 255 24.63 -16.91 18.88
C LEU A 255 25.94 -16.57 18.16
N VAL A 256 26.65 -17.55 17.60
CA VAL A 256 27.84 -17.31 16.76
C VAL A 256 27.47 -16.46 15.54
N GLU A 257 26.38 -16.77 14.84
CA GLU A 257 25.95 -15.96 13.69
C GLU A 257 25.56 -14.53 14.12
N MET A 258 24.95 -14.36 15.30
CA MET A 258 24.70 -13.02 15.88
C MET A 258 25.98 -12.23 16.10
N GLU A 259 27.04 -12.87 16.62
CA GLU A 259 28.32 -12.23 16.87
C GLU A 259 29.02 -11.78 15.59
N GLU A 260 29.00 -12.62 14.56
CA GLU A 260 29.53 -12.25 13.25
C GLU A 260 28.77 -11.06 12.64
N ARG A 261 27.44 -11.06 12.75
CA ARG A 261 26.59 -9.93 12.32
C ARG A 261 26.91 -8.67 13.12
N LEU A 262 27.08 -8.79 14.43
CA LEU A 262 27.43 -7.69 15.32
C LEU A 262 28.80 -7.07 14.96
N ALA A 263 29.79 -7.90 14.62
CA ALA A 263 31.09 -7.43 14.16
C ALA A 263 30.98 -6.59 12.88
N ARG A 264 30.14 -7.00 11.93
CA ARG A 264 29.85 -6.22 10.70
C ARG A 264 29.17 -4.89 11.01
N LEU A 265 28.22 -4.85 11.95
CA LEU A 265 27.59 -3.60 12.39
C LEU A 265 28.62 -2.65 13.01
N ARG A 266 29.55 -3.16 13.82
CA ARG A 266 30.62 -2.37 14.43
C ARG A 266 31.50 -1.70 13.37
N GLN A 267 31.94 -2.48 12.39
CA GLN A 267 32.79 -2.00 11.30
C GLN A 267 32.12 -0.89 10.49
N ARG A 268 30.80 -1.01 10.25
CA ARG A 268 30.01 -0.05 9.50
C ARG A 268 29.53 1.14 10.33
N ARG A 269 29.81 1.18 11.64
CA ARG A 269 29.27 2.16 12.59
C ARG A 269 27.74 2.25 12.51
N ASP A 270 27.09 1.09 12.38
CA ASP A 270 25.65 1.00 12.18
C ASP A 270 24.89 1.42 13.45
N PRO A 271 23.85 2.27 13.35
CA PRO A 271 23.03 2.70 14.50
C PRO A 271 22.38 1.56 15.29
N ALA A 272 22.21 0.37 14.71
CA ALA A 272 21.68 -0.80 15.41
C ALA A 272 22.70 -1.47 16.35
N TYR A 273 23.99 -1.12 16.26
CA TYR A 273 25.06 -1.76 17.03
C TYR A 273 24.84 -1.75 18.55
N PRO A 274 24.46 -0.63 19.21
CA PRO A 274 24.30 -0.61 20.66
C PRO A 274 23.29 -1.65 21.16
N LEU A 275 22.08 -1.66 20.58
CA LEU A 275 21.03 -2.63 20.92
C LEU A 275 21.47 -4.08 20.64
N ALA A 276 22.06 -4.33 19.48
CA ALA A 276 22.54 -5.66 19.10
C ALA A 276 23.62 -6.16 20.08
N SER A 277 24.56 -5.30 20.46
CA SER A 277 25.65 -5.62 21.39
C SER A 277 25.11 -5.97 22.78
N GLU A 278 24.11 -5.23 23.25
CA GLU A 278 23.46 -5.48 24.53
C GLU A 278 22.72 -6.82 24.54
N ILE A 279 21.96 -7.13 23.48
CA ILE A 279 21.24 -8.41 23.35
C ILE A 279 22.24 -9.59 23.37
N VAL A 280 23.31 -9.52 22.57
CA VAL A 280 24.33 -10.59 22.51
C VAL A 280 25.01 -10.76 23.86
N ALA A 281 25.39 -9.66 24.53
CA ALA A 281 26.01 -9.71 25.85
C ALA A 281 25.12 -10.39 26.89
N ARG A 282 23.82 -10.07 26.92
CA ARG A 282 22.85 -10.71 27.84
C ARG A 282 22.65 -12.21 27.55
N LEU A 283 22.69 -12.61 26.28
CA LEU A 283 22.59 -14.03 25.92
C LEU A 283 23.83 -14.83 26.37
N LYS A 284 25.02 -14.23 26.32
CA LYS A 284 26.26 -14.86 26.79
C LYS A 284 26.27 -15.05 28.30
N THR A 285 25.92 -14.01 29.07
CA THR A 285 25.95 -14.08 30.54
C THR A 285 25.01 -15.14 31.09
N ARG A 286 23.80 -15.27 30.54
CA ARG A 286 22.87 -16.34 30.91
C ARG A 286 23.36 -17.74 30.58
N SER A 287 24.19 -17.91 29.55
CA SER A 287 24.80 -19.20 29.22
C SER A 287 25.79 -19.63 30.29
N ALA A 288 26.59 -18.69 30.81
CA ALA A 288 27.57 -18.95 31.86
C ALA A 288 26.92 -19.24 33.23
N SER A 289 25.70 -18.77 33.48
CA SER A 289 24.97 -19.05 34.72
C SER A 289 24.13 -20.34 34.71
N ALA A 290 24.04 -21.01 33.56
CA ALA A 290 23.28 -22.26 33.40
C ALA A 290 24.16 -23.51 33.42
N GLU A 291 25.46 -23.37 33.76
CA GLU A 291 26.36 -24.50 33.92
C GLU A 291 25.88 -25.37 35.10
N PRO A 292 25.76 -26.71 34.94
CA PRO A 292 25.05 -27.53 35.91
C PRO A 292 25.84 -27.70 37.21
N ASP A 293 25.12 -27.59 38.32
CA ASP A 293 25.50 -28.00 39.67
C ASP A 293 25.62 -29.55 39.79
N HIS A 294 26.15 -30.21 38.75
CA HIS A 294 26.34 -31.67 38.67
C HIS A 294 27.76 -32.06 39.09
N LEU A 295 28.27 -31.49 40.18
CA LEU A 295 29.42 -32.00 40.93
C LEU A 295 29.26 -31.67 42.41
N ARG A 296 28.20 -32.16 43.05
CA ARG A 296 28.14 -32.40 44.50
C ARG A 296 27.37 -33.67 44.81
#